data_AF-A0A4Q5LW35-F1
#
_entry.id   AF-A0A4Q5LW35-F1
#
_cell.length_a   1.000
_cell.length_b   1.000
_cell.length_c   1.000
_cell.angle_alpha   90.00
_cell.angle_beta   90.00
_cell.angle_gamma   90.00
#
_symmetry.space_group_name_H-M   'P 1'
#
loop_
_entity.id
_entity.type
_entity.pdbx_description
1 polymer ?
#
loop_
_entity_poly.entity_id
_entity_poly.type
_entity_poly.pdbx_seq_one_letter_code
_entity_poly.pdbx_strand_id
1 'polypeptide(L)'
;MKKRFFTFITIVTTSACVLFILSSWGMWGHQHITKSAIFALPDELRIFFYNHLDFVVEESNVPDLRKYTLSDKAENPRHYIDIEHFGSIDSLPLTSKLAYAKYENKKLQSDGILPWYIQDVMVKLTKSMQGNRKTEILFLASDLGHYLADANMPLHTSSNHNGQLTNQAGIHAFWEAQLPEMFGNNYNVYTGNARYIEDVTKETWRIIRHSHQLADTLLAKDRDLRKTFPADKIFQKDANGKIARNKFNQPVYTKEYADLYHKALNGMIENQFREAISAAANFWYTAWVNAGKPDLKSLDDEGLTKRNKANYKKDIKAWEKGKLTVLKSETEF
;
A
#
# COMPACT_ATOMS: atom_id res chain seq x y z
N MET A 1 -1.46 -5.18 -70.97
CA MET A 1 -2.24 -4.99 -69.72
C MET A 1 -1.30 -5.18 -68.53
N LYS A 2 -0.96 -4.10 -67.81
CA LYS A 2 -0.03 -4.13 -66.65
C LYS A 2 -0.79 -4.63 -65.41
N LYS A 3 -0.44 -5.79 -64.87
CA LYS A 3 -0.94 -6.27 -63.56
C LYS A 3 -0.11 -5.60 -62.46
N ARG A 4 -0.73 -4.73 -61.67
CA ARG A 4 -0.15 -4.15 -60.45
C ARG A 4 -0.30 -5.16 -59.31
N PHE A 5 0.80 -5.65 -58.76
CA PHE A 5 0.82 -6.35 -57.48
C PHE A 5 0.75 -5.29 -56.37
N PHE A 6 -0.33 -5.30 -55.60
CA PHE A 6 -0.39 -4.59 -54.32
C PHE A 6 0.05 -5.57 -53.22
N THR A 7 1.25 -5.38 -52.70
CA THR A 7 1.70 -6.04 -51.48
C THR A 7 1.10 -5.29 -50.31
N PHE A 8 0.12 -5.89 -49.63
CA PHE A 8 -0.36 -5.40 -48.33
C PHE A 8 0.72 -5.69 -47.28
N ILE A 9 1.44 -4.66 -46.85
CA ILE A 9 2.26 -4.73 -45.63
C ILE A 9 1.31 -4.52 -44.46
N THR A 10 0.91 -5.61 -43.83
CA THR A 10 0.22 -5.55 -42.54
C THR A 10 1.25 -5.14 -41.48
N ILE A 11 1.33 -3.85 -41.19
CA ILE A 11 2.03 -3.37 -39.99
C ILE A 11 1.17 -3.77 -38.80
N VAL A 12 1.51 -4.90 -38.17
CA VAL A 12 1.00 -5.25 -36.85
C VAL A 12 1.77 -4.39 -35.85
N THR A 13 1.28 -3.18 -35.59
CA THR A 13 1.64 -2.45 -34.36
C THR A 13 0.95 -3.14 -33.19
N THR A 14 1.59 -4.13 -32.60
CA THR A 14 1.28 -4.61 -31.26
C THR A 14 1.64 -3.52 -30.27
N SER A 15 0.75 -2.53 -30.12
CA SER A 15 0.72 -1.71 -28.91
C SER A 15 0.16 -2.59 -27.79
N ALA A 16 1.02 -3.45 -27.25
CA ALA A 16 0.75 -4.08 -25.96
C ALA A 16 0.88 -2.98 -24.91
N CYS A 17 -0.20 -2.24 -24.67
CA CYS A 17 -0.39 -1.57 -23.40
C CYS A 17 -0.47 -2.67 -22.35
N VAL A 18 0.69 -3.08 -21.83
CA VAL A 18 0.75 -3.89 -20.62
C VAL A 18 0.31 -2.94 -19.52
N LEU A 19 -0.99 -3.00 -19.19
CA LEU A 19 -1.52 -2.51 -17.93
C LEU A 19 -0.81 -3.34 -16.86
N PHE A 20 0.29 -2.80 -16.32
CA PHE A 20 0.90 -3.34 -15.14
C PHE A 20 -0.09 -3.14 -14.00
N ILE A 21 -0.58 -4.26 -13.47
CA ILE A 21 -1.38 -4.30 -12.26
C ILE A 21 -0.37 -4.13 -11.12
N LEU A 22 -0.33 -2.92 -10.57
CA LEU A 22 0.55 -2.40 -9.51
C LEU A 22 -0.30 -2.09 -8.26
N SER A 23 -0.87 -3.12 -7.63
CA SER A 23 -1.36 -2.94 -6.26
C SER A 23 -0.17 -2.56 -5.38
N SER A 24 -0.39 -1.84 -4.29
CA SER A 24 0.71 -1.54 -3.38
C SER A 24 1.01 -2.76 -2.52
N TRP A 25 0.95 -2.70 -1.20
CA TRP A 25 0.86 -3.95 -0.44
C TRP A 25 -0.23 -4.83 -1.08
N GLY A 26 0.02 -6.12 -1.29
CA GLY A 26 -1.05 -6.99 -1.78
C GLY A 26 -2.26 -6.93 -0.84
N MET A 27 -3.41 -7.45 -1.26
CA MET A 27 -4.64 -7.48 -0.44
C MET A 27 -4.37 -7.97 0.99
N TRP A 28 -3.53 -8.99 1.14
CA TRP A 28 -3.10 -9.48 2.44
C TRP A 28 -2.46 -8.37 3.29
N GLY A 29 -1.54 -7.61 2.73
CA GLY A 29 -0.80 -6.57 3.44
C GLY A 29 -1.67 -5.40 3.88
N HIS A 30 -2.48 -4.83 2.98
CA HIS A 30 -3.40 -3.74 3.33
C HIS A 30 -4.35 -4.11 4.45
N GLN A 31 -4.95 -5.30 4.35
CA GLN A 31 -5.87 -5.81 5.35
C GLN A 31 -5.21 -6.01 6.72
N HIS A 32 -4.01 -6.60 6.76
CA HIS A 32 -3.30 -6.87 8.01
C HIS A 32 -2.72 -5.59 8.64
N ILE A 33 -2.25 -4.64 7.83
CA ILE A 33 -1.83 -3.32 8.28
C ILE A 33 -3.00 -2.59 8.93
N THR A 34 -4.13 -2.51 8.22
CA THR A 34 -5.36 -1.84 8.66
C THR A 34 -5.90 -2.45 9.95
N LYS A 35 -6.04 -3.77 10.02
CA LYS A 35 -6.48 -4.49 11.23
C LYS A 35 -5.56 -4.20 12.41
N SER A 36 -4.24 -4.23 12.21
CA SER A 36 -3.27 -3.94 13.28
C SER A 36 -3.31 -2.49 13.74
N ALA A 37 -3.49 -1.55 12.80
CA ALA A 37 -3.55 -0.12 13.10
C ALA A 37 -4.75 0.22 14.00
N ILE A 38 -5.88 -0.46 13.83
CA ILE A 38 -7.05 -0.29 14.71
C ILE A 38 -6.66 -0.59 16.16
N PHE A 39 -5.94 -1.68 16.42
CA PHE A 39 -5.55 -2.05 17.78
C PHE A 39 -4.54 -1.08 18.43
N ALA A 40 -3.76 -0.35 17.64
CA ALA A 40 -2.87 0.68 18.13
C ALA A 40 -3.59 1.96 18.60
N LEU A 41 -4.85 2.19 18.21
CA LEU A 41 -5.64 3.37 18.63
C LEU A 41 -5.94 3.35 20.12
N PRO A 42 -6.17 4.49 20.79
CA PRO A 42 -6.65 4.51 22.17
C PRO A 42 -8.06 3.92 22.29
N ASP A 43 -8.41 3.36 23.45
CA ASP A 43 -9.68 2.65 23.69
C ASP A 43 -10.94 3.43 23.23
N GLU A 44 -10.97 4.74 23.46
CA GLU A 44 -12.09 5.61 23.08
C GLU A 44 -12.38 5.58 21.58
N LEU A 45 -11.34 5.47 20.76
CA LEU A 45 -11.43 5.45 19.30
C LEU A 45 -11.41 4.02 18.75
N ARG A 46 -10.61 3.15 19.37
CA ARG A 46 -10.43 1.75 18.98
C ARG A 46 -11.73 0.97 18.96
N ILE A 47 -12.59 1.14 19.98
CA ILE A 47 -13.84 0.38 20.06
C ILE A 47 -14.78 0.70 18.90
N PHE A 48 -14.87 1.98 18.50
CA PHE A 48 -15.63 2.39 17.33
C PHE A 48 -15.11 1.69 16.06
N PHE A 49 -13.80 1.74 15.78
CA PHE A 49 -13.25 1.08 14.59
C PHE A 49 -13.34 -0.45 14.67
N TYR A 50 -13.15 -1.05 15.83
CA TYR A 50 -13.26 -2.50 16.01
C TYR A 50 -14.70 -2.99 15.75
N ASN A 51 -15.71 -2.19 16.08
CA ASN A 51 -17.10 -2.52 15.76
C ASN A 51 -17.36 -2.64 14.25
N HIS A 52 -16.56 -1.95 13.43
CA HIS A 52 -16.62 -1.96 11.97
C HIS A 52 -15.40 -2.63 11.34
N LEU A 53 -14.71 -3.50 12.08
CA LEU A 53 -13.42 -4.07 11.68
C LEU A 53 -13.49 -4.68 10.27
N ASP A 54 -14.49 -5.52 10.00
CA ASP A 54 -14.63 -6.20 8.71
C ASP A 54 -14.80 -5.20 7.56
N PHE A 55 -15.60 -4.15 7.76
CA PHE A 55 -15.79 -3.10 6.76
C PHE A 55 -14.48 -2.35 6.50
N VAL A 56 -13.82 -1.87 7.54
CA VAL A 56 -12.60 -1.04 7.40
C VAL A 56 -11.45 -1.84 6.78
N VAL A 57 -11.34 -3.13 7.14
CA VAL A 57 -10.34 -4.04 6.58
C VAL A 57 -10.61 -4.32 5.11
N GLU A 58 -11.85 -4.64 4.72
CA GLU A 58 -12.18 -4.89 3.32
C GLU A 58 -12.04 -3.63 2.46
N GLU A 59 -12.54 -2.50 2.98
CA GLU A 59 -12.47 -1.19 2.32
C GLU A 59 -11.02 -0.73 2.09
N SER A 60 -10.06 -1.22 2.89
CA SER A 60 -8.64 -0.91 2.68
C SER A 60 -8.06 -1.42 1.35
N ASN A 61 -8.76 -2.31 0.64
CA ASN A 61 -8.39 -2.77 -0.71
C ASN A 61 -9.08 -1.97 -1.82
N VAL A 62 -10.14 -1.21 -1.51
CA VAL A 62 -10.99 -0.55 -2.51
C VAL A 62 -10.26 0.47 -3.38
N PRO A 63 -9.27 1.23 -2.90
CA PRO A 63 -8.43 2.05 -3.77
C PRO A 63 -7.86 1.28 -4.99
N ASP A 64 -7.33 0.08 -4.78
CA ASP A 64 -6.84 -0.76 -5.88
C ASP A 64 -7.97 -1.27 -6.78
N LEU A 65 -9.14 -1.59 -6.21
CA LEU A 65 -10.30 -1.96 -7.02
C LEU A 65 -10.78 -0.79 -7.90
N ARG A 66 -10.72 0.45 -7.41
CA ARG A 66 -11.02 1.65 -8.21
C ARG A 66 -10.07 1.74 -9.40
N LYS A 67 -8.78 1.50 -9.18
CA LYS A 67 -7.73 1.49 -10.21
C LYS A 67 -7.92 0.37 -11.24
N TYR A 68 -8.11 -0.88 -10.82
CA TYR A 68 -8.11 -2.04 -11.74
C TYR A 68 -9.47 -2.46 -12.23
N THR A 69 -10.42 -2.61 -11.32
CA THR A 69 -11.75 -3.15 -11.64
C THR A 69 -12.62 -2.09 -12.26
N LEU A 70 -12.60 -0.87 -11.69
CA LEU A 70 -13.41 0.25 -12.19
C LEU A 70 -12.68 1.09 -13.25
N SER A 71 -11.37 0.87 -13.43
CA SER A 71 -10.54 1.64 -14.37
C SER A 71 -10.64 3.16 -14.15
N ASP A 72 -10.77 3.60 -12.89
CA ASP A 72 -10.78 5.02 -12.54
C ASP A 72 -9.37 5.61 -12.71
N LYS A 73 -9.16 6.27 -13.85
CA LYS A 73 -7.86 6.88 -14.18
C LYS A 73 -7.42 7.95 -13.18
N ALA A 74 -8.35 8.59 -12.47
CA ALA A 74 -8.02 9.58 -11.47
C ALA A 74 -7.50 8.95 -10.17
N GLU A 75 -7.72 7.65 -9.97
CA GLU A 75 -7.21 6.89 -8.84
C GLU A 75 -5.73 6.57 -9.00
N ASN A 76 -5.30 6.17 -10.20
CA ASN A 76 -3.94 5.71 -10.49
C ASN A 76 -2.82 6.54 -9.83
N PRO A 77 -2.73 7.88 -10.02
CA PRO A 77 -1.64 8.66 -9.46
C PRO A 77 -1.69 8.81 -7.94
N ARG A 78 -2.77 8.41 -7.26
CA ARG A 78 -2.91 8.54 -5.81
C ARG A 78 -2.08 7.53 -5.02
N HIS A 79 -1.59 6.48 -5.67
CA HIS A 79 -0.87 5.38 -5.03
C HIS A 79 0.66 5.54 -5.03
N TYR A 80 1.21 6.50 -5.76
CA TYR A 80 2.66 6.63 -5.90
C TYR A 80 3.11 8.07 -6.08
N ILE A 81 4.43 8.26 -6.04
CA ILE A 81 5.13 9.45 -6.50
C ILE A 81 6.48 9.05 -7.11
N ASP A 82 6.70 9.35 -8.38
CA ASP A 82 7.97 9.13 -9.08
C ASP A 82 8.91 10.31 -8.79
N ILE A 83 9.56 10.28 -7.62
CA ILE A 83 10.33 11.43 -7.10
C ILE A 83 11.38 11.91 -8.11
N GLU A 84 12.04 10.99 -8.81
CA GLU A 84 13.08 11.27 -9.80
C GLU A 84 12.55 12.13 -10.97
N HIS A 85 11.24 12.10 -11.26
CA HIS A 85 10.63 12.93 -12.30
C HIS A 85 10.37 14.37 -11.85
N PHE A 86 10.35 14.64 -10.54
CA PHE A 86 10.09 15.99 -10.01
C PHE A 86 11.36 16.76 -9.63
N GLY A 87 12.53 16.11 -9.65
CA GLY A 87 13.82 16.69 -9.31
C GLY A 87 14.27 16.32 -7.89
N SER A 88 15.04 17.20 -7.26
CA SER A 88 15.48 16.95 -5.87
C SER A 88 14.28 16.88 -4.92
N ILE A 89 14.24 15.84 -4.09
CA ILE A 89 13.19 15.64 -3.07
C ILE A 89 13.05 16.83 -2.11
N ASP A 90 14.15 17.54 -1.85
CA ASP A 90 14.18 18.72 -0.97
C ASP A 90 13.56 19.98 -1.64
N SER A 91 13.36 19.94 -2.96
CA SER A 91 12.76 21.04 -3.73
C SER A 91 11.25 20.86 -3.99
N LEU A 92 10.68 19.74 -3.51
CA LEU A 92 9.28 19.42 -3.74
C LEU A 92 8.37 20.31 -2.90
N PRO A 93 7.24 20.78 -3.49
CA PRO A 93 6.26 21.55 -2.75
C PRO A 93 5.65 20.69 -1.64
N LEU A 94 5.66 21.18 -0.41
CA LEU A 94 5.28 20.35 0.73
C LEU A 94 3.77 20.10 0.83
N THR A 95 2.93 21.04 0.39
CA THR A 95 1.47 20.93 0.48
C THR A 95 0.83 20.64 -0.87
N SER A 96 -0.33 19.98 -0.90
CA SER A 96 -1.13 19.74 -2.11
C SER A 96 -1.43 21.03 -2.88
N LYS A 97 -1.83 22.09 -2.17
CA LYS A 97 -2.06 23.43 -2.74
C LYS A 97 -0.84 23.95 -3.52
N LEU A 98 0.35 23.86 -2.94
CA LEU A 98 1.58 24.31 -3.60
C LEU A 98 1.94 23.42 -4.80
N ALA A 99 1.70 22.11 -4.70
CA ALA A 99 1.97 21.17 -5.79
C ALA A 99 1.08 21.44 -7.01
N TYR A 100 -0.22 21.62 -6.77
CA TYR A 100 -1.20 21.89 -7.84
C TYR A 100 -1.01 23.28 -8.46
N ALA A 101 -0.40 24.23 -7.75
CA ALA A 101 -0.01 25.52 -8.31
C ALA A 101 1.31 25.46 -9.11
N LYS A 102 2.25 24.60 -8.70
CA LYS A 102 3.59 24.50 -9.31
C LYS A 102 3.62 23.61 -10.56
N TYR A 103 2.88 22.51 -10.56
CA TYR A 103 2.93 21.50 -11.61
C TYR A 103 1.65 21.46 -12.43
N GLU A 104 1.81 21.23 -13.74
CA GLU A 104 0.68 20.97 -14.61
C GLU A 104 -0.04 19.67 -14.24
N ASN A 105 -1.37 19.64 -14.41
CA ASN A 105 -2.17 18.46 -14.11
C ASN A 105 -1.66 17.20 -14.83
N LYS A 106 -1.24 17.31 -16.09
CA LYS A 106 -0.71 16.16 -16.84
C LYS A 106 0.48 15.50 -16.13
N LYS A 107 1.39 16.31 -15.58
CA LYS A 107 2.56 15.82 -14.84
C LYS A 107 2.14 15.12 -13.55
N LEU A 108 1.22 15.72 -12.80
CA LEU A 108 0.69 15.13 -11.57
C LEU A 108 -0.03 13.79 -11.85
N GLN A 109 -0.78 13.69 -12.95
CA GLN A 109 -1.46 12.46 -13.34
C GLN A 109 -0.51 11.36 -13.83
N SER A 110 0.67 11.70 -14.39
CA SER A 110 1.64 10.71 -14.87
C SER A 110 2.65 10.28 -13.81
N ASP A 111 3.07 11.21 -12.95
CA ASP A 111 4.21 11.01 -12.05
C ASP A 111 3.76 10.79 -10.59
N GLY A 112 2.46 10.80 -10.32
CA GLY A 112 1.91 10.48 -9.01
C GLY A 112 1.79 11.68 -8.06
N ILE A 113 0.85 11.57 -7.12
CA ILE A 113 0.45 12.60 -6.16
C ILE A 113 0.28 12.08 -4.73
N LEU A 114 0.70 10.85 -4.44
CA LEU A 114 0.50 10.18 -3.14
C LEU A 114 0.70 11.08 -1.91
N PRO A 115 1.84 11.78 -1.70
CA PRO A 115 2.03 12.62 -0.51
C PRO A 115 1.02 13.75 -0.38
N TRP A 116 0.60 14.33 -1.50
CA TRP A 116 -0.37 15.42 -1.52
C TRP A 116 -1.78 14.89 -1.30
N TYR A 117 -2.09 13.72 -1.86
CA TYR A 117 -3.40 13.10 -1.68
C TYR A 117 -3.62 12.62 -0.24
N ILE A 118 -2.60 12.07 0.43
CA ILE A 118 -2.65 11.74 1.87
C ILE A 118 -3.08 12.96 2.70
N GLN A 119 -2.51 14.14 2.43
CA GLN A 119 -2.87 15.37 3.13
C GLN A 119 -4.32 15.79 2.85
N ASP A 120 -4.76 15.68 1.59
CA ASP A 120 -6.14 16.01 1.21
C ASP A 120 -7.15 15.08 1.90
N VAL A 121 -6.88 13.77 1.96
CA VAL A 121 -7.72 12.79 2.66
C VAL A 121 -7.70 13.01 4.17
N MET A 122 -6.56 13.34 4.76
CA MET A 122 -6.44 13.68 6.18
C MET A 122 -7.35 14.85 6.58
N VAL A 123 -7.40 15.90 5.77
CA VAL A 123 -8.31 17.06 5.98
C VAL A 123 -9.77 16.62 5.91
N LYS A 124 -10.14 15.77 4.95
CA LYS A 124 -11.50 15.25 4.81
C LYS A 124 -11.89 14.38 6.01
N LEU A 125 -11.03 13.46 6.43
CA LEU A 125 -11.27 12.58 7.58
C LEU A 125 -11.50 13.40 8.85
N THR A 126 -10.64 14.39 9.10
CA THR A 126 -10.79 15.31 10.25
C THR A 126 -12.14 16.00 10.24
N LYS A 127 -12.57 16.55 9.08
CA LYS A 127 -13.89 17.19 8.94
C LYS A 127 -15.05 16.22 9.12
N SER A 128 -14.93 14.98 8.65
CA SER A 128 -15.98 13.96 8.82
C SER A 128 -16.11 13.53 10.28
N MET A 129 -14.99 13.43 11.02
CA MET A 129 -15.00 13.23 12.47
C MET A 129 -15.64 14.40 13.21
N GLN A 130 -15.27 15.65 12.89
CA GLN A 130 -15.91 16.86 13.47
C GLN A 130 -17.42 16.88 13.27
N GLY A 131 -17.89 16.44 12.10
CA GLY A 131 -19.30 16.37 11.76
C GLY A 131 -20.02 15.10 12.19
N ASN A 132 -19.37 14.19 12.95
CA ASN A 132 -19.94 12.90 13.35
C ASN A 132 -20.49 12.06 12.17
N ARG A 133 -19.88 12.19 10.98
CA ARG A 133 -20.35 11.54 9.73
C ARG A 133 -19.83 10.11 9.64
N LYS A 134 -20.41 9.20 10.43
CA LYS A 134 -19.99 7.81 10.62
C LYS A 134 -19.50 7.10 9.35
N THR A 135 -20.35 7.01 8.32
CA THR A 135 -20.02 6.29 7.08
C THR A 135 -18.82 6.89 6.37
N GLU A 136 -18.73 8.22 6.31
CA GLU A 136 -17.57 8.89 5.73
C GLU A 136 -16.31 8.70 6.56
N ILE A 137 -16.41 8.67 7.90
CA ILE A 137 -15.26 8.41 8.77
C ILE A 137 -14.67 7.04 8.46
N LEU A 138 -15.51 6.00 8.40
CA LEU A 138 -15.07 4.63 8.12
C LEU A 138 -14.45 4.52 6.72
N PHE A 139 -15.08 5.10 5.70
CA PHE A 139 -14.59 5.10 4.33
C PHE A 139 -13.25 5.85 4.20
N LEU A 140 -13.19 7.10 4.66
CA LEU A 140 -11.99 7.94 4.54
C LEU A 140 -10.83 7.43 5.41
N ALA A 141 -11.10 6.79 6.54
CA ALA A 141 -10.06 6.16 7.35
C ALA A 141 -9.45 4.97 6.61
N SER A 142 -10.28 4.13 5.99
CA SER A 142 -9.83 2.97 5.21
C SER A 142 -8.98 3.40 4.02
N ASP A 143 -9.46 4.38 3.25
CA ASP A 143 -8.72 5.02 2.15
C ASP A 143 -7.38 5.61 2.64
N LEU A 144 -7.40 6.40 3.70
CA LEU A 144 -6.18 7.01 4.25
C LEU A 144 -5.18 5.93 4.72
N GLY A 145 -5.67 4.85 5.32
CA GLY A 145 -4.85 3.71 5.73
C GLY A 145 -4.17 3.03 4.55
N HIS A 146 -4.88 2.86 3.43
CA HIS A 146 -4.32 2.34 2.19
C HIS A 146 -3.17 3.22 1.68
N TYR A 147 -3.42 4.51 1.45
CA TYR A 147 -2.36 5.39 0.91
C TYR A 147 -1.17 5.54 1.87
N LEU A 148 -1.38 5.47 3.18
CA LEU A 148 -0.26 5.44 4.14
C LEU A 148 0.52 4.14 4.06
N ALA A 149 -0.12 3.01 3.77
CA ALA A 149 0.57 1.77 3.51
C ALA A 149 1.40 1.85 2.22
N ASP A 150 0.85 2.42 1.14
CA ASP A 150 1.55 2.69 -0.13
C ASP A 150 2.79 3.55 0.10
N ALA A 151 2.67 4.60 0.89
CA ALA A 151 3.77 5.50 1.21
C ALA A 151 4.92 4.81 1.95
N ASN A 152 4.66 3.64 2.56
CA ASN A 152 5.64 2.79 3.22
C ASN A 152 6.16 1.66 2.31
N MET A 153 5.72 1.56 1.06
CA MET A 153 6.31 0.68 0.06
C MET A 153 7.42 1.46 -0.70
N PRO A 154 8.71 1.09 -0.58
CA PRO A 154 9.82 1.87 -1.17
C PRO A 154 9.65 2.18 -2.67
N LEU A 155 9.21 1.21 -3.47
CA LEU A 155 9.06 1.34 -4.91
C LEU A 155 7.84 2.19 -5.34
N HIS A 156 6.92 2.54 -4.44
CA HIS A 156 5.87 3.54 -4.71
C HIS A 156 6.38 4.97 -4.68
N THR A 157 7.68 5.15 -4.39
CA THR A 157 8.32 6.45 -4.33
C THR A 157 9.40 6.63 -5.42
N SER A 158 9.49 5.71 -6.38
CA SER A 158 10.54 5.70 -7.40
C SER A 158 9.98 5.39 -8.78
N SER A 159 10.47 6.10 -9.79
CA SER A 159 10.15 5.82 -11.19
C SER A 159 10.62 4.43 -11.65
N ASN A 160 11.61 3.83 -10.97
CA ASN A 160 12.01 2.43 -11.14
C ASN A 160 11.09 1.46 -10.36
N HIS A 161 9.80 1.76 -10.27
CA HIS A 161 8.82 1.09 -9.41
C HIS A 161 8.75 -0.43 -9.57
N ASN A 162 9.06 -0.98 -10.76
CA ASN A 162 9.07 -2.41 -11.01
C ASN A 162 10.47 -2.96 -11.32
N GLY A 163 11.53 -2.22 -11.02
CA GLY A 163 12.89 -2.61 -11.39
C GLY A 163 13.12 -2.61 -12.91
N GLN A 164 12.21 -2.02 -13.69
CA GLN A 164 12.23 -2.02 -15.16
C GLN A 164 13.39 -1.23 -15.75
N LEU A 165 13.94 -0.26 -15.01
CA LEU A 165 15.10 0.52 -15.41
C LEU A 165 16.43 -0.16 -15.05
N THR A 166 16.39 -1.23 -14.24
CA THR A 166 17.57 -1.94 -13.74
C THR A 166 17.55 -3.45 -14.02
N ASN A 167 16.69 -3.92 -14.93
CA ASN A 167 16.54 -5.32 -15.35
C ASN A 167 16.05 -6.27 -14.25
N GLN A 168 15.15 -5.80 -13.40
CA GLN A 168 14.58 -6.52 -12.26
C GLN A 168 13.04 -6.55 -12.31
N ALA A 169 12.48 -6.48 -13.53
CA ALA A 169 11.04 -6.51 -13.79
C ALA A 169 10.31 -7.61 -13.00
N GLY A 170 9.27 -7.22 -12.27
CA GLY A 170 8.48 -8.09 -11.39
C GLY A 170 8.88 -8.02 -9.91
N ILE A 171 9.90 -7.24 -9.54
CA ILE A 171 10.32 -7.09 -8.14
C ILE A 171 9.28 -6.37 -7.26
N HIS A 172 8.42 -5.55 -7.86
CA HIS A 172 7.35 -4.81 -7.17
C HIS A 172 6.38 -5.76 -6.45
N ALA A 173 5.62 -6.52 -7.26
CA ALA A 173 4.66 -7.53 -6.79
C ALA A 173 5.30 -8.63 -5.93
N PHE A 174 6.58 -8.92 -6.16
CA PHE A 174 7.34 -9.82 -5.32
C PHE A 174 7.52 -9.27 -3.91
N TRP A 175 7.92 -8.01 -3.78
CA TRP A 175 8.21 -7.40 -2.49
C TRP A 175 6.96 -7.12 -1.66
N GLU A 176 5.91 -6.59 -2.29
CA GLU A 176 4.72 -6.06 -1.61
C GLU A 176 3.61 -7.09 -1.35
N ALA A 177 3.58 -8.17 -2.11
CA ALA A 177 2.50 -9.15 -2.06
C ALA A 177 3.03 -10.56 -1.82
N GLN A 178 3.91 -11.08 -2.69
CA GLN A 178 4.39 -12.45 -2.54
C GLN A 178 5.17 -12.67 -1.24
N LEU A 179 6.12 -11.80 -0.89
CA LEU A 179 6.89 -11.94 0.36
C LEU A 179 6.00 -11.81 1.62
N PRO A 180 5.09 -10.81 1.73
CA PRO A 180 4.14 -10.75 2.85
C PRO A 180 3.22 -11.96 2.97
N GLU A 181 2.68 -12.49 1.88
CA GLU A 181 1.86 -13.71 1.93
C GLU A 181 2.65 -14.92 2.43
N MET A 182 3.93 -15.03 2.04
CA MET A 182 4.80 -16.13 2.43
C MET A 182 5.31 -16.04 3.87
N PHE A 183 5.67 -14.84 4.33
CA PHE A 183 6.41 -14.64 5.58
C PHE A 183 5.65 -13.84 6.64
N GLY A 184 4.58 -13.15 6.27
CA GLY A 184 3.91 -12.17 7.10
C GLY A 184 3.27 -12.73 8.37
N ASN A 185 2.86 -14.00 8.37
CA ASN A 185 2.40 -14.69 9.59
C ASN A 185 3.48 -14.76 10.69
N ASN A 186 4.75 -14.68 10.32
CA ASN A 186 5.87 -14.68 11.26
C ASN A 186 6.18 -13.29 11.81
N TYR A 187 5.76 -12.22 11.14
CA TYR A 187 6.01 -10.84 11.57
C TYR A 187 5.38 -10.56 12.94
N ASN A 188 5.99 -9.65 13.68
CA ASN A 188 5.45 -9.04 14.87
C ASN A 188 4.69 -7.76 14.48
N VAL A 189 3.37 -7.77 14.63
CA VAL A 189 2.51 -6.62 14.27
C VAL A 189 2.24 -5.65 15.42
N TYR A 190 2.83 -5.87 16.60
CA TYR A 190 2.66 -4.99 17.75
C TYR A 190 3.53 -3.75 17.61
N THR A 191 2.92 -2.59 17.42
CA THR A 191 3.59 -1.29 17.23
C THR A 191 3.47 -0.34 18.42
N GLY A 192 2.78 -0.76 19.49
CA GLY A 192 2.43 0.12 20.59
C GLY A 192 1.26 1.04 20.27
N ASN A 193 1.11 2.13 21.04
CA ASN A 193 -0.02 3.03 20.91
C ASN A 193 0.22 4.12 19.87
N ALA A 194 -0.86 4.55 19.21
CA ALA A 194 -0.88 5.69 18.31
C ALA A 194 -0.41 6.96 19.03
N ARG A 195 0.39 7.77 18.33
CA ARG A 195 0.89 9.08 18.78
C ARG A 195 0.29 10.21 17.96
N TYR A 196 0.13 11.35 18.59
CA TYR A 196 -0.30 12.57 17.91
C TYR A 196 0.82 13.08 17.00
N ILE A 197 0.45 13.54 15.81
CA ILE A 197 1.35 14.17 14.85
C ILE A 197 1.12 15.67 14.88
N GLU A 198 2.13 16.44 15.31
CA GLU A 198 2.07 17.90 15.38
C GLU A 198 1.96 18.56 14.01
N ASP A 199 2.72 18.03 13.04
CA ASP A 199 2.72 18.51 11.66
C ASP A 199 2.57 17.33 10.70
N VAL A 200 1.33 17.14 10.25
CA VAL A 200 0.94 16.10 9.28
C VAL A 200 1.75 16.23 8.00
N THR A 201 1.99 17.45 7.53
CA THR A 201 2.72 17.68 6.28
C THR A 201 4.16 17.19 6.42
N LYS A 202 4.83 17.58 7.50
CA LYS A 202 6.19 17.14 7.81
C LYS A 202 6.28 15.63 7.97
N GLU A 203 5.31 15.00 8.63
CA GLU A 203 5.29 13.55 8.83
C GLU A 203 5.05 12.79 7.53
N THR A 204 4.13 13.24 6.67
CA THR A 204 3.92 12.65 5.34
C THR A 204 5.22 12.65 4.53
N TRP A 205 5.94 13.78 4.50
CA TRP A 205 7.23 13.83 3.79
C TRP A 205 8.33 13.04 4.48
N ARG A 206 8.32 12.90 5.81
CA ARG A 206 9.25 12.01 6.51
C ARG A 206 9.06 10.57 6.03
N ILE A 207 7.81 10.10 5.95
CA ILE A 207 7.48 8.74 5.46
C ILE A 207 7.98 8.55 4.03
N ILE A 208 7.64 9.46 3.11
CA ILE A 208 8.06 9.37 1.71
C ILE A 208 9.58 9.37 1.56
N ARG A 209 10.30 10.27 2.24
CA ARG A 209 11.78 10.29 2.20
C ARG A 209 12.37 9.00 2.73
N HIS A 210 11.83 8.49 3.83
CA HIS A 210 12.32 7.25 4.44
C HIS A 210 12.15 6.06 3.49
N SER A 211 10.95 5.88 2.92
CA SER A 211 10.67 4.80 1.97
C SER A 211 11.54 4.91 0.71
N HIS A 212 11.71 6.12 0.19
CA HIS A 212 12.54 6.35 -1.01
C HIS A 212 14.00 5.96 -0.81
N GLN A 213 14.57 6.25 0.36
CA GLN A 213 15.95 5.85 0.70
C GLN A 213 16.16 4.33 0.71
N LEU A 214 15.09 3.53 0.86
CA LEU A 214 15.17 2.08 0.87
C LEU A 214 15.10 1.46 -0.52
N ALA A 215 14.59 2.19 -1.54
CA ALA A 215 14.40 1.67 -2.89
C ALA A 215 15.72 1.17 -3.51
N ASP A 216 16.79 1.93 -3.37
CA ASP A 216 18.12 1.55 -3.86
C ASP A 216 18.65 0.28 -3.18
N THR A 217 18.46 0.16 -1.87
CA THR A 217 18.92 -1.01 -1.11
C THR A 217 18.15 -2.25 -1.53
N LEU A 218 16.82 -2.14 -1.62
CA LEU A 218 15.94 -3.19 -2.11
C LEU A 218 16.37 -3.70 -3.49
N LEU A 219 16.58 -2.78 -4.45
CA LEU A 219 16.99 -3.13 -5.81
C LEU A 219 18.41 -3.71 -5.82
N ALA A 220 19.34 -3.16 -5.04
CA ALA A 220 20.70 -3.67 -4.96
C ALA A 220 20.75 -5.11 -4.46
N LYS A 221 19.96 -5.46 -3.42
CA LYS A 221 19.92 -6.81 -2.86
C LYS A 221 19.41 -7.85 -3.87
N ASP A 222 18.36 -7.54 -4.62
CA ASP A 222 17.85 -8.45 -5.65
C ASP A 222 18.88 -8.60 -6.78
N ARG A 223 19.46 -7.50 -7.27
CA ARG A 223 20.51 -7.53 -8.30
C ARG A 223 21.71 -8.37 -7.87
N ASP A 224 22.18 -8.22 -6.63
CA ASP A 224 23.32 -8.97 -6.12
C ASP A 224 23.00 -10.46 -5.97
N LEU A 225 21.79 -10.81 -5.53
CA LEU A 225 21.35 -12.20 -5.46
C LEU A 225 21.27 -12.85 -6.85
N ARG A 226 20.75 -12.14 -7.87
CA ARG A 226 20.70 -12.61 -9.27
C ARG A 226 22.07 -12.93 -9.87
N LYS A 227 23.16 -12.30 -9.40
CA LYS A 227 24.52 -12.61 -9.88
C LYS A 227 24.97 -14.01 -9.51
N THR A 228 24.50 -14.53 -8.38
CA THR A 228 24.96 -15.81 -7.82
C THR A 228 23.91 -16.91 -7.90
N PHE A 229 22.63 -16.55 -8.03
CA PHE A 229 21.53 -17.51 -8.07
C PHE A 229 21.27 -18.04 -9.49
N PRO A 230 21.03 -19.36 -9.69
CA PRO A 230 20.74 -19.91 -11.01
C PRO A 230 19.51 -19.25 -11.65
N ALA A 231 19.70 -18.60 -12.81
CA ALA A 231 18.66 -17.80 -13.47
C ALA A 231 17.40 -18.60 -13.81
N ASP A 232 17.55 -19.89 -14.13
CA ASP A 232 16.45 -20.81 -14.46
C ASP A 232 15.60 -21.26 -13.25
N LYS A 233 16.04 -20.89 -12.03
CA LYS A 233 15.39 -21.22 -10.76
C LYS A 233 14.80 -20.01 -10.02
N ILE A 234 14.91 -18.80 -10.56
CA ILE A 234 14.37 -17.58 -9.92
C ILE A 234 12.84 -17.66 -9.82
N PHE A 235 12.19 -18.14 -10.88
CA PHE A 235 10.75 -18.20 -10.99
C PHE A 235 10.23 -19.64 -10.97
N GLN A 236 9.05 -19.83 -10.35
CA GLN A 236 8.33 -21.08 -10.41
C GLN A 236 7.90 -21.36 -11.86
N LYS A 237 7.83 -22.65 -12.21
CA LYS A 237 7.34 -23.10 -13.52
C LYS A 237 5.98 -23.80 -13.35
N ASP A 238 5.07 -23.54 -14.28
CA ASP A 238 3.79 -24.23 -14.37
C ASP A 238 3.95 -25.67 -14.91
N ALA A 239 2.83 -26.40 -15.02
CA ALA A 239 2.81 -27.77 -15.54
C ALA A 239 3.36 -27.92 -16.97
N ASN A 240 3.44 -26.82 -17.74
CA ASN A 240 3.96 -26.79 -19.10
C ASN A 240 5.41 -26.29 -19.17
N GLY A 241 6.07 -26.07 -18.02
CA GLY A 241 7.44 -25.56 -17.94
C GLY A 241 7.58 -24.05 -18.21
N LYS A 242 6.48 -23.30 -18.33
CA LYS A 242 6.50 -21.83 -18.47
C LYS A 242 6.57 -21.16 -17.11
N ILE A 243 7.04 -19.92 -17.04
CA ILE A 243 7.02 -19.14 -15.79
C ILE A 243 5.58 -19.04 -15.28
N ALA A 244 5.35 -19.54 -14.06
CA ALA A 244 4.07 -19.44 -13.38
C ALA A 244 3.71 -17.97 -13.14
N ARG A 245 2.41 -17.67 -13.27
CA ARG A 245 1.86 -16.33 -13.15
C ARG A 245 0.78 -16.31 -12.07
N ASN A 246 0.77 -15.25 -11.27
CA ASN A 246 -0.24 -15.02 -10.25
C ASN A 246 -1.56 -14.51 -10.86
N LYS A 247 -2.58 -14.20 -10.04
CA LYS A 247 -3.90 -13.73 -10.52
C LYS A 247 -3.85 -12.44 -11.36
N PHE A 248 -2.77 -11.66 -11.21
CA PHE A 248 -2.52 -10.39 -11.88
C PHE A 248 -1.43 -10.48 -12.96
N ASN A 249 -1.13 -11.69 -13.44
CA ASN A 249 -0.13 -11.95 -14.48
C ASN A 249 1.31 -11.56 -14.10
N GLN A 250 1.62 -11.46 -12.81
CA GLN A 250 2.98 -11.24 -12.29
C GLN A 250 3.73 -12.57 -12.17
N PRO A 251 5.05 -12.60 -12.42
CA PRO A 251 5.83 -13.83 -12.30
C PRO A 251 5.92 -14.26 -10.83
N VAL A 252 5.73 -15.56 -10.57
CA VAL A 252 5.82 -16.13 -9.23
C VAL A 252 7.26 -16.53 -8.94
N TYR A 253 7.88 -15.95 -7.92
CA TYR A 253 9.24 -16.29 -7.49
C TYR A 253 9.27 -17.64 -6.75
N THR A 254 10.37 -18.38 -6.84
CA THR A 254 10.53 -19.63 -6.09
C THR A 254 10.69 -19.37 -4.59
N LYS A 255 10.31 -20.35 -3.77
CA LYS A 255 10.50 -20.30 -2.31
C LYS A 255 11.95 -20.07 -1.92
N GLU A 256 12.88 -20.75 -2.58
CA GLU A 256 14.31 -20.63 -2.32
C GLU A 256 14.83 -19.20 -2.59
N TYR A 257 14.44 -18.61 -3.73
CA TYR A 257 14.80 -17.23 -4.05
C TYR A 257 14.19 -16.24 -3.05
N ALA A 258 12.91 -16.45 -2.71
CA ALA A 258 12.19 -15.65 -1.71
C ALA A 258 12.85 -15.67 -0.34
N ASP A 259 13.26 -16.85 0.15
CA ASP A 259 13.95 -17.00 1.45
C ASP A 259 15.28 -16.24 1.47
N LEU A 260 16.10 -16.40 0.42
CA LEU A 260 17.41 -15.75 0.32
C LEU A 260 17.28 -14.23 0.21
N TYR A 261 16.33 -13.76 -0.60
CA TYR A 261 16.09 -12.35 -0.78
C TYR A 261 15.54 -11.70 0.50
N HIS A 262 14.55 -12.33 1.15
CA HIS A 262 13.99 -11.87 2.42
C HIS A 262 15.07 -11.76 3.51
N LYS A 263 15.96 -12.76 3.59
CA LYS A 263 17.14 -12.72 4.46
C LYS A 263 18.11 -11.60 4.10
N ALA A 264 18.37 -11.38 2.81
CA ALA A 264 19.27 -10.32 2.33
C ALA A 264 18.75 -8.91 2.62
N LEU A 265 17.42 -8.75 2.70
CA LEU A 265 16.73 -7.52 3.10
C LEU A 265 16.74 -7.29 4.62
N ASN A 266 17.19 -8.26 5.42
CA ASN A 266 17.45 -8.13 6.86
C ASN A 266 16.30 -7.45 7.64
N GLY A 267 15.07 -7.94 7.45
CA GLY A 267 13.89 -7.46 8.17
C GLY A 267 13.24 -6.19 7.59
N MET A 268 13.73 -5.65 6.47
CA MET A 268 13.18 -4.43 5.85
C MET A 268 11.66 -4.49 5.62
N ILE A 269 11.14 -5.62 5.13
CA ILE A 269 9.70 -5.76 4.82
C ILE A 269 8.87 -5.68 6.10
N GLU A 270 9.27 -6.40 7.16
CA GLU A 270 8.59 -6.35 8.45
C GLU A 270 8.68 -4.94 9.08
N ASN A 271 9.81 -4.27 8.95
CA ASN A 271 9.98 -2.90 9.45
C ASN A 271 9.05 -1.92 8.73
N GLN A 272 9.01 -1.94 7.39
CA GLN A 272 8.11 -1.10 6.60
C GLN A 272 6.63 -1.43 6.87
N PHE A 273 6.31 -2.70 7.09
CA PHE A 273 4.98 -3.14 7.49
C PHE A 273 4.56 -2.53 8.84
N ARG A 274 5.46 -2.52 9.82
CA ARG A 274 5.25 -1.91 11.15
C ARG A 274 5.19 -0.38 11.08
N GLU A 275 5.98 0.25 10.22
CA GLU A 275 5.88 1.70 9.97
C GLU A 275 4.54 2.05 9.33
N ALA A 276 4.03 1.24 8.38
CA ALA A 276 2.71 1.42 7.78
C ALA A 276 1.58 1.33 8.83
N ILE A 277 1.63 0.32 9.71
CA ILE A 277 0.69 0.17 10.84
C ILE A 277 0.69 1.42 11.71
N SER A 278 1.89 1.87 12.08
CA SER A 278 2.07 3.04 12.94
C SER A 278 1.59 4.32 12.25
N ALA A 279 1.88 4.49 10.97
CA ALA A 279 1.44 5.64 10.17
C ALA A 279 -0.08 5.72 10.13
N ALA A 280 -0.77 4.64 9.75
CA ALA A 280 -2.23 4.60 9.71
C ALA A 280 -2.84 4.95 11.08
N ALA A 281 -2.38 4.30 12.16
CA ALA A 281 -2.88 4.55 13.51
C ALA A 281 -2.64 6.01 13.97
N ASN A 282 -1.44 6.55 13.73
CA ASN A 282 -1.07 7.91 14.11
C ASN A 282 -1.90 8.95 13.36
N PHE A 283 -2.12 8.77 12.05
CA PHE A 283 -2.92 9.70 11.24
C PHE A 283 -4.40 9.67 11.65
N TRP A 284 -4.99 8.49 11.84
CA TRP A 284 -6.38 8.38 12.32
C TRP A 284 -6.56 8.99 13.71
N TYR A 285 -5.64 8.71 14.63
CA TYR A 285 -5.64 9.32 15.95
C TYR A 285 -5.50 10.84 15.88
N THR A 286 -4.59 11.34 15.05
CA THR A 286 -4.39 12.78 14.85
C THR A 286 -5.63 13.44 14.27
N ALA A 287 -6.33 12.80 13.32
CA ALA A 287 -7.55 13.32 12.74
C ALA A 287 -8.65 13.46 13.81
N TRP A 288 -8.77 12.45 14.68
CA TRP A 288 -9.72 12.45 15.78
C TRP A 288 -9.41 13.51 16.84
N VAL A 289 -8.13 13.69 17.21
CA VAL A 289 -7.70 14.75 18.12
C VAL A 289 -7.97 16.13 17.52
N ASN A 290 -7.58 16.36 16.26
CA ASN A 290 -7.84 17.62 15.55
C ASN A 290 -9.33 17.88 15.33
N ALA A 291 -10.15 16.84 15.35
CA ALA A 291 -11.60 16.94 15.31
C ALA A 291 -12.24 17.36 16.65
N GLY A 292 -11.45 17.56 17.71
CA GLY A 292 -11.95 17.88 19.05
C GLY A 292 -12.33 16.65 19.87
N LYS A 293 -11.82 15.46 19.51
CA LYS A 293 -12.09 14.18 20.18
C LYS A 293 -13.61 13.88 20.33
N PRO A 294 -14.39 13.91 19.24
CA PRO A 294 -15.81 13.56 19.30
C PRO A 294 -16.01 12.14 19.83
N ASP A 295 -17.10 11.91 20.57
CA ASP A 295 -17.47 10.57 21.04
C ASP A 295 -18.00 9.73 19.87
N LEU A 296 -17.10 9.06 19.13
CA LEU A 296 -17.50 8.24 17.99
C LEU A 296 -18.25 6.97 18.41
N LYS A 297 -18.11 6.51 19.66
CA LYS A 297 -18.84 5.32 20.14
C LYS A 297 -20.35 5.59 20.22
N SER A 298 -20.76 6.84 20.44
CA SER A 298 -22.18 7.20 20.43
C SER A 298 -22.83 7.08 19.05
N LEU A 299 -22.04 6.87 17.99
CA LEU A 299 -22.52 6.63 16.62
C LEU A 299 -22.83 5.14 16.36
N ASP A 300 -22.54 4.26 17.32
CA ASP A 300 -22.80 2.83 17.24
C ASP A 300 -23.99 2.40 18.08
N ASP A 301 -24.65 1.34 17.62
CA ASP A 301 -25.65 0.63 18.41
C ASP A 301 -24.97 -0.11 19.58
N GLU A 302 -25.54 -0.01 20.79
CA GLU A 302 -24.99 -0.67 21.97
C GLU A 302 -24.95 -2.20 21.83
N GLY A 303 -25.91 -2.78 21.11
CA GLY A 303 -25.99 -4.21 20.81
C GLY A 303 -24.82 -4.69 19.96
N LEU A 304 -24.37 -3.89 18.98
CA LEU A 304 -23.17 -4.18 18.19
C LEU A 304 -21.92 -4.26 19.07
N THR A 305 -21.72 -3.25 19.92
CA THR A 305 -20.60 -3.21 20.86
C THR A 305 -20.62 -4.41 21.81
N LYS A 306 -21.80 -4.75 22.36
CA LYS A 306 -21.98 -5.90 23.24
C LYS A 306 -21.65 -7.22 22.54
N ARG A 307 -22.07 -7.38 21.29
CA ARG A 307 -21.80 -8.57 20.47
C ARG A 307 -20.31 -8.77 20.22
N ASN A 308 -19.59 -7.68 19.92
CA ASN A 308 -18.18 -7.72 19.56
C ASN A 308 -17.22 -7.85 20.76
N LYS A 309 -17.68 -7.55 21.99
CA LYS A 309 -16.85 -7.49 23.20
C LYS A 309 -16.04 -8.76 23.48
N ALA A 310 -16.58 -9.96 23.23
CA ALA A 310 -15.88 -11.21 23.49
C ALA A 310 -14.72 -11.42 22.51
N ASN A 311 -14.96 -11.18 21.21
CA ASN A 311 -13.94 -11.26 20.16
C ASN A 311 -12.85 -10.21 20.38
N TYR A 312 -13.24 -8.97 20.72
CA TYR A 312 -12.31 -7.88 21.01
C TYR A 312 -11.26 -8.28 22.05
N LYS A 313 -11.70 -8.86 23.18
CA LYS A 313 -10.80 -9.30 24.25
C LYS A 313 -9.80 -10.37 23.82
N LYS A 314 -10.17 -11.23 22.87
CA LYS A 314 -9.28 -12.26 22.31
C LYS A 314 -8.29 -11.62 21.34
N ASP A 315 -8.78 -10.75 20.48
CA ASP A 315 -7.99 -10.15 19.40
C ASP A 315 -6.94 -9.18 19.93
N ILE A 316 -7.31 -8.31 20.88
CA ILE A 316 -6.35 -7.35 21.47
C ILE A 316 -5.19 -8.08 22.16
N LYS A 317 -5.47 -9.18 22.88
CA LYS A 317 -4.44 -10.01 23.53
C LYS A 317 -3.53 -10.72 22.54
N ALA A 318 -4.04 -11.09 21.38
CA ALA A 318 -3.20 -11.63 20.31
C ALA A 318 -2.29 -10.53 19.78
N TRP A 319 -2.85 -9.34 19.51
CA TRP A 319 -2.11 -8.21 18.98
C TRP A 319 -1.00 -7.74 19.94
N GLU A 320 -1.27 -7.68 21.25
CA GLU A 320 -0.27 -7.41 22.29
C GLU A 320 0.91 -8.40 22.30
N LYS A 321 0.70 -9.62 21.79
CA LYS A 321 1.75 -10.65 21.60
C LYS A 321 2.37 -10.59 20.21
N GLY A 322 2.08 -9.56 19.43
CA GLY A 322 2.59 -9.37 18.08
C GLY A 322 1.88 -10.18 17.01
N LYS A 323 0.67 -10.70 17.26
CA LYS A 323 -0.06 -11.58 16.34
C LYS A 323 -1.48 -11.10 16.09
N LEU A 324 -2.01 -11.36 14.89
CA LEU A 324 -3.44 -11.17 14.63
C LEU A 324 -4.16 -12.50 14.76
N THR A 325 -5.40 -12.46 15.23
CA THR A 325 -6.33 -13.58 15.05
C THR A 325 -6.70 -13.70 13.58
N VAL A 326 -7.01 -14.93 13.16
CA VAL A 326 -7.19 -15.32 11.75
C VAL A 326 -8.01 -14.28 10.98
N LEU A 327 -7.39 -13.74 9.93
CA LEU A 327 -8.03 -12.98 8.88
C LEU A 327 -7.81 -13.80 7.61
N LYS A 328 -8.90 -14.28 6.99
CA LYS A 328 -8.78 -14.97 5.71
C LYS A 328 -8.77 -13.91 4.62
N SER A 329 -7.58 -13.60 4.11
CA SER A 329 -7.41 -12.76 2.93
C SER A 329 -7.47 -13.61 1.66
N GLU A 330 -7.95 -13.03 0.58
CA GLU A 330 -7.76 -13.64 -0.75
C GLU A 330 -6.29 -13.57 -1.12
N THR A 331 -5.69 -14.71 -1.48
CA THR A 331 -4.29 -14.74 -1.91
C THR A 331 -4.16 -14.18 -3.32
N GLU A 332 -3.04 -13.52 -3.59
CA GLU A 332 -2.67 -13.11 -4.93
C GLU A 332 -1.77 -14.14 -5.61
N PHE A 333 -0.96 -14.85 -4.83
CA PHE A 333 0.07 -15.81 -5.25
C PHE A 333 -0.23 -17.27 -4.92
#